data_AF-A0A6V8P7E5-F1
#
_entry.id   AF-A0A6V8P7E5-F1
#
_cell.length_a   1.000
_cell.length_b   1.000
_cell.length_c   1.000
_cell.angle_alpha   90.00
_cell.angle_beta   90.00
_cell.angle_gamma   90.00
#
_symmetry.space_group_name_H-M   'P 1'
#
loop_
_entity.id
_entity.type
_entity.pdbx_description
1 polymer ?
#
loop_
_entity_poly.entity_id
_entity_poly.type
_entity_poly.pdbx_seq_one_letter_code
_entity_poly.pdbx_strand_id
1 'polypeptide(L)'
;MKKNIVVVLLMILGAMLIWGCVPQAPLPEAEEAAPPPPEKVELEWWTVQAGEQPAIAHWDYIIEEFEKKYPNVEVKRVDMIDEDFKTG
;
A
#
# COMPACT_ATOMS: atom_id res chain seq x y z
N MET A 1 56.49 -12.83 -9.00
CA MET A 1 55.03 -12.83 -9.28
C MET A 1 54.18 -12.02 -8.27
N LYS A 2 54.61 -11.78 -7.02
CA LYS A 2 53.80 -11.02 -6.03
C LYS A 2 53.75 -9.49 -6.21
N LYS A 3 54.79 -8.85 -6.80
CA LYS A 3 54.84 -7.39 -6.99
C LYS A 3 53.84 -6.85 -8.03
N ASN A 4 53.46 -7.67 -9.02
CA ASN A 4 52.59 -7.24 -10.13
C ASN A 4 51.10 -7.25 -9.75
N ILE A 5 50.72 -8.04 -8.72
CA ILE A 5 49.34 -8.13 -8.25
C ILE A 5 48.95 -6.90 -7.42
N VAL A 6 49.88 -6.36 -6.64
CA VAL A 6 49.66 -5.15 -5.81
C VAL A 6 49.43 -3.91 -6.67
N VAL A 7 50.14 -3.78 -7.79
CA VAL A 7 49.99 -2.65 -8.73
C VAL A 7 48.64 -2.69 -9.44
N VAL A 8 48.17 -3.88 -9.83
CA VAL A 8 46.85 -4.05 -10.47
C VAL A 8 45.71 -3.75 -9.50
N LEU A 9 45.83 -4.14 -8.22
CA LEU A 9 44.79 -3.88 -7.23
C LEU A 9 44.64 -2.37 -6.91
N LEU A 10 45.76 -1.64 -6.86
CA LEU A 10 45.76 -0.18 -6.63
C LEU A 10 45.18 0.61 -7.81
N MET A 11 45.37 0.14 -9.05
CA MET A 11 44.76 0.78 -10.22
C MET A 11 43.23 0.58 -10.29
N ILE A 12 42.72 -0.57 -9.83
CA ILE A 12 41.28 -0.85 -9.81
C ILE A 12 40.57 -0.03 -8.71
N LEU A 13 41.18 0.15 -7.53
CA LEU A 13 40.63 1.03 -6.49
C LEU A 13 40.66 2.52 -6.89
N GLY A 14 41.67 2.95 -7.64
CA GLY A 14 41.76 4.35 -8.11
C GLY A 14 40.67 4.74 -9.11
N ALA A 15 40.21 3.80 -9.94
CA ALA A 15 39.18 4.05 -10.96
C ALA A 15 37.77 4.25 -10.38
N MET A 16 37.49 3.74 -9.17
CA MET A 16 36.17 3.85 -8.54
C MET A 16 35.92 5.20 -7.84
N LEU A 17 36.96 5.99 -7.55
CA LEU A 17 36.83 7.27 -6.84
C LEU A 17 36.53 8.48 -7.75
N ILE A 18 36.58 8.33 -9.07
CA ILE A 18 36.45 9.44 -10.03
C ILE A 18 35.03 9.54 -10.63
N TRP A 19 34.12 8.63 -10.29
CA TRP A 19 32.73 8.65 -10.79
C TRP A 19 31.70 9.25 -9.82
N GLY A 20 32.12 9.71 -8.64
CA GLY A 20 31.23 10.23 -7.60
C GLY A 20 30.79 11.69 -7.76
N CYS A 21 31.19 12.40 -8.82
CA CYS A 21 30.92 13.84 -8.92
C CYS A 21 30.62 14.29 -10.37
N VAL A 22 29.81 13.52 -11.10
CA VAL A 22 29.13 14.07 -12.28
C VAL A 22 27.82 14.68 -11.79
N PRO A 23 27.61 16.00 -11.87
CA PRO A 23 26.30 16.58 -11.63
C PRO A 23 25.33 15.99 -12.64
N GLN A 24 24.39 15.18 -12.15
CA GLN A 24 23.31 14.64 -12.96
C GLN A 24 22.49 15.84 -13.44
N ALA A 25 22.55 16.12 -14.75
CA ALA A 25 21.61 17.04 -15.36
C ALA A 25 20.19 16.54 -15.05
N PRO A 26 19.22 17.42 -14.76
CA PRO A 26 17.84 16.99 -14.54
C PRO A 26 17.41 16.17 -15.75
N LEU A 27 17.08 14.91 -15.53
CA LEU A 27 16.40 14.11 -16.55
C LEU A 27 15.08 14.82 -16.87
N PRO A 28 14.60 14.81 -18.12
CA PRO A 28 13.26 15.25 -18.41
C PRO A 28 12.33 14.44 -17.51
N GLU A 29 11.66 15.15 -16.62
CA GLU A 29 10.65 14.60 -15.72
C GLU A 29 9.60 14.01 -16.67
N ALA A 30 9.64 12.68 -16.81
CA ALA A 30 8.54 11.98 -17.45
C ALA A 30 7.34 12.37 -16.62
N GLU A 31 6.42 13.11 -17.22
CA GLU A 31 5.15 13.49 -16.62
C GLU A 31 4.53 12.19 -16.08
N GLU A 32 4.72 11.95 -14.79
CA GLU A 32 4.19 10.80 -14.10
C GLU A 32 2.70 11.05 -14.08
N ALA A 33 2.00 10.40 -15.02
CA ALA A 33 0.57 10.55 -15.18
C ALA A 33 -0.06 10.32 -13.81
N ALA A 34 -0.77 11.34 -13.31
CA ALA A 34 -1.42 11.27 -12.01
C ALA A 34 -2.23 9.96 -11.92
N PRO A 35 -2.16 9.23 -10.79
CA PRO A 35 -2.92 8.01 -10.64
C PRO A 35 -4.40 8.30 -10.94
N PRO A 36 -5.09 7.37 -11.64
CA PRO A 36 -6.49 7.57 -11.98
C PRO A 36 -7.30 7.88 -10.70
N PRO A 37 -8.35 8.71 -10.81
CA PRO A 37 -9.19 9.01 -9.65
C PRO A 37 -9.68 7.69 -9.04
N PRO A 38 -9.68 7.57 -7.70
CA PRO A 38 -10.05 6.33 -7.05
C PRO A 38 -11.48 5.96 -7.44
N GLU A 39 -11.66 4.73 -7.93
CA GLU A 39 -12.98 4.18 -8.22
C GLU A 39 -13.78 4.07 -6.92
N LYS A 40 -15.10 4.26 -7.03
CA LYS A 40 -16.01 3.99 -5.92
C LYS A 40 -16.07 2.48 -5.69
N VAL A 41 -15.80 2.06 -4.46
CA VAL A 41 -15.83 0.66 -4.04
C VAL A 41 -16.96 0.46 -3.05
N GLU A 42 -17.84 -0.50 -3.30
CA GLU A 42 -18.84 -0.95 -2.35
C GLU A 42 -18.37 -2.25 -1.69
N LEU A 43 -18.41 -2.31 -0.36
CA LEU A 43 -18.06 -3.48 0.44
C LEU A 43 -19.30 -3.97 1.20
N GLU A 44 -19.48 -5.28 1.27
CA GLU A 44 -20.50 -5.89 2.12
C GLU A 44 -19.86 -6.44 3.40
N TRP A 45 -20.41 -6.06 4.56
CA TRP A 45 -19.97 -6.54 5.87
C TRP A 45 -20.99 -7.53 6.44
N TRP A 46 -20.58 -8.77 6.61
CA TRP A 46 -21.44 -9.88 7.02
C TRP A 46 -21.18 -10.17 8.51
N THR A 47 -22.21 -10.07 9.37
CA THR A 47 -22.08 -10.32 10.81
C THR A 47 -23.27 -11.06 11.40
N VAL A 48 -23.01 -12.02 12.29
CA VAL A 48 -24.02 -12.78 13.04
C VAL A 48 -24.61 -11.99 14.22
N GLN A 49 -24.00 -10.84 14.56
CA GLN A 49 -24.42 -9.98 15.68
C GLN A 49 -25.47 -8.94 15.27
N ALA A 50 -26.10 -9.13 14.11
CA ALA A 50 -27.06 -8.22 13.50
C ALA A 50 -28.24 -7.81 14.39
N GLY A 51 -28.57 -8.61 15.41
CA GLY A 51 -29.66 -8.34 16.35
C GLY A 51 -29.24 -7.73 17.71
N GLU A 52 -27.94 -7.63 17.99
CA GLU A 52 -27.44 -7.17 19.30
C GLU A 52 -27.21 -5.65 19.27
N GLN A 53 -28.14 -4.88 19.83
CA GLN A 53 -28.12 -3.40 19.83
C GLN A 53 -26.77 -2.76 20.21
N PRO A 54 -26.02 -3.23 21.24
CA PRO A 54 -24.70 -2.67 21.55
C PRO A 54 -23.65 -2.95 20.47
N ALA A 55 -23.73 -4.10 19.79
CA ALA A 55 -22.83 -4.46 18.71
C ALA A 55 -23.12 -3.65 17.46
N ILE A 56 -24.41 -3.47 17.10
CA ILE A 56 -24.86 -2.64 15.98
C ILE A 56 -24.26 -1.23 16.08
N ALA A 57 -24.44 -0.55 17.22
CA ALA A 57 -23.95 0.81 17.41
C ALA A 57 -22.41 0.90 17.35
N HIS A 58 -21.72 -0.12 17.85
CA HIS A 58 -20.26 -0.19 17.77
C HIS A 58 -19.76 -0.31 16.33
N TRP A 59 -20.40 -1.18 15.53
CA TRP A 59 -20.04 -1.39 14.13
C TRP A 59 -20.37 -0.19 13.26
N ASP A 60 -21.51 0.46 13.49
CA ASP A 60 -21.88 1.69 12.76
C ASP A 60 -20.84 2.80 12.98
N TYR A 61 -20.38 2.97 14.23
CA TYR A 61 -19.31 3.92 14.54
C TYR A 61 -18.01 3.61 13.78
N ILE A 62 -17.60 2.33 13.74
CA ILE A 62 -16.38 1.92 13.04
C ILE A 62 -16.50 2.16 11.54
N ILE A 63 -17.65 1.85 10.95
CA ILE A 63 -17.92 2.06 9.53
C ILE A 63 -17.84 3.55 9.21
N GLU A 64 -18.48 4.41 10.01
CA GLU A 64 -18.47 5.85 9.79
C GLU A 64 -17.04 6.42 9.84
N GLU A 65 -16.22 6.01 10.82
CA GLU A 65 -14.82 6.45 10.91
C GLU A 65 -13.96 5.92 9.76
N PHE A 66 -14.25 4.72 9.25
CA PHE A 66 -13.58 4.15 8.10
C PHE A 66 -13.91 4.93 6.81
N GLU A 67 -15.18 5.20 6.54
CA GLU A 67 -15.63 5.93 5.35
C GLU A 67 -15.13 7.39 5.34
N LYS A 68 -15.01 8.03 6.52
CA LYS A 68 -14.34 9.35 6.63
C LYS A 68 -12.90 9.32 6.14
N LYS A 69 -12.18 8.22 6.40
CA LYS A 69 -10.78 8.05 6.00
C LYS A 69 -10.65 7.62 4.54
N TYR A 70 -11.62 6.88 4.02
CA TYR A 70 -11.65 6.35 2.66
C TYR A 70 -12.94 6.79 1.95
N PRO A 71 -13.03 8.04 1.49
CA PRO A 71 -14.27 8.61 0.94
C PRO A 71 -14.71 7.98 -0.39
N ASN A 72 -13.87 7.13 -0.98
CA ASN A 72 -14.19 6.33 -2.17
C ASN A 72 -14.76 4.95 -1.82
N VAL A 73 -14.96 4.63 -0.53
CA VAL A 73 -15.49 3.34 -0.09
C VAL A 73 -16.82 3.54 0.62
N GLU A 74 -17.80 2.69 0.30
CA GLU A 74 -19.09 2.57 0.98
C GLU A 74 -19.22 1.16 1.56
N VAL A 75 -19.59 1.04 2.83
CA VAL A 75 -19.74 -0.25 3.52
C VAL A 75 -21.22 -0.51 3.82
N LYS A 76 -21.78 -1.56 3.23
CA LYS A 76 -23.13 -2.03 3.49
C LYS A 76 -23.09 -3.17 4.49
N ARG A 77 -23.70 -2.98 5.66
CA ARG A 77 -23.89 -4.10 6.58
C ARG A 77 -24.99 -5.03 6.08
N VAL A 78 -24.69 -6.31 6.07
CA VAL A 78 -25.62 -7.38 5.79
C VAL A 78 -25.92 -8.07 7.11
N ASP A 79 -27.14 -7.82 7.60
CA ASP A 79 -27.67 -8.45 8.79
C ASP A 79 -28.04 -9.89 8.45
N MET A 80 -27.24 -10.85 8.92
CA MET A 80 -27.47 -12.26 8.69
C MET A 80 -28.12 -12.91 9.90
N ILE A 81 -29.07 -13.81 9.65
CA ILE A 81 -29.62 -14.68 10.69
C ILE A 81 -28.72 -15.91 10.77
N ASP A 82 -28.52 -16.48 11.96
CA ASP A 82 -27.62 -17.61 12.22
C ASP A 82 -27.89 -18.85 11.31
N GLU A 83 -29.11 -18.95 10.77
CA GLU A 83 -29.48 -19.98 9.77
C GLU A 83 -28.75 -19.81 8.42
N ASP A 84 -28.33 -18.61 8.07
CA ASP A 84 -27.61 -18.29 6.82
C ASP A 84 -26.14 -18.77 6.84
N PHE A 85 -25.57 -19.05 8.03
CA PHE A 85 -24.22 -19.60 8.19
C PHE A 85 -24.17 -21.14 8.09
N LYS A 86 -25.32 -21.82 8.17
CA LYS A 86 -25.40 -23.28 8.02
C LYS A 86 -25.30 -23.66 6.56
N THR A 87 -24.06 -23.76 6.07
CA THR A 87 -23.76 -24.48 4.84
C THR A 87 -23.90 -25.98 5.06
N GLY A 88 -25.10 -26.52 4.81
CA GLY A 88 -25.35 -27.96 4.63
C GLY A 88 -25.61 -28.75 5.91
#